data_AF-A0A957U402-F1
#
_entry.id   AF-A0A957U402-F1
#
_cell.length_a   1.000
_cell.length_b   1.000
_cell.length_c   1.000
_cell.angle_alpha   90.00
_cell.angle_beta   90.00
_cell.angle_gamma   90.00
#
_symmetry.space_group_name_H-M   'P 1'
#
loop_
_entity.id
_entity.type
_entity.pdbx_description
1 polymer ?
#
loop_
_entity_poly.entity_id
_entity_poly.type
_entity_poly.pdbx_seq_one_letter_code
_entity_poly.pdbx_strand_id
1 'polypeptide(L)'
;MQAPSFAQKLMNNKLLTGSALLFVSTTIVNLGNYLFNLILGRYLGPVAFADLSLIVTLMLVITLVTATLQTVVAKFAAVFATDDRQGELRGLWQWTSRWAWAIGLALAAGMIFGAPALQRFFHTVSFWPFVLLGVGIPIYFAQGVDRGILQGQLRFSGLAVSYQAEMWV
;
A
#
# COMPACT_ATOMS: atom_id res chain seq x y z
N MET A 1 25.20 39.92 24.78
CA MET A 1 24.52 39.03 23.81
C MET A 1 24.77 37.59 24.25
N GLN A 2 23.78 36.94 24.86
CA GLN A 2 23.91 35.53 25.24
C GLN A 2 23.79 34.68 23.97
N ALA A 3 24.80 33.85 23.68
CA ALA A 3 24.75 32.93 22.55
C ALA A 3 23.55 31.98 22.73
N PRO A 4 22.77 31.70 21.67
CA PRO A 4 21.64 30.77 21.78
C PRO A 4 22.16 29.42 22.26
N SER A 5 21.45 28.83 23.23
CA SER A 5 21.82 27.54 23.79
C SER A 5 21.90 26.48 22.69
N PHE A 6 22.71 25.44 22.88
CA PHE A 6 22.84 24.34 21.91
C PHE A 6 21.45 23.77 21.50
N ALA A 7 20.50 23.75 22.44
CA ALA A 7 19.10 23.38 22.20
C ALA A 7 18.37 24.32 21.23
N GLN A 8 18.56 25.64 21.31
CA GLN A 8 17.99 26.60 20.37
C GLN A 8 18.58 26.47 18.96
N LYS A 9 19.88 26.16 18.83
CA LYS A 9 20.50 25.86 17.52
C LYS A 9 19.98 24.55 16.92
N LEU A 10 19.69 23.54 17.74
CA LEU A 10 19.05 22.30 17.29
C LEU A 10 17.61 22.53 16.80
N MET A 11 16.81 23.28 17.56
CA MET A 11 15.39 23.54 17.23
C MET A 11 15.20 24.44 16.00
N ASN A 12 16.15 25.31 15.68
CA ASN A 12 16.10 26.16 14.47
C ASN A 12 16.50 25.43 13.18
N ASN A 13 17.01 24.20 13.25
CA ASN A 13 17.35 23.44 12.07
C ASN A 13 16.10 22.70 11.57
N LYS A 14 15.53 23.18 10.46
CA LYS A 14 14.32 22.59 9.83
C LYS A 14 14.42 21.09 9.59
N LEU A 15 15.63 20.56 9.35
CA LEU A 15 15.85 19.12 9.21
C LEU A 15 15.74 18.38 10.54
N LEU A 16 16.30 18.90 11.63
CA LEU A 16 16.20 18.26 12.95
C LEU A 16 14.76 18.30 13.48
N THR A 17 14.08 19.43 13.33
CA THR A 17 12.67 19.58 13.74
C THR A 17 11.75 18.70 12.90
N GLY A 18 11.97 18.63 11.58
CA GLY A 18 11.23 17.73 10.69
C GLY A 18 11.46 16.25 11.01
N SER A 19 12.72 15.83 11.20
CA SER A 19 13.06 14.46 11.58
C SER A 19 12.52 14.07 12.95
N ALA A 20 12.56 14.98 13.94
CA ALA A 20 11.97 14.75 15.25
C ALA A 20 10.46 14.57 15.18
N LEU A 21 9.77 15.40 14.39
CA LEU A 21 8.33 15.28 14.17
C LEU A 21 7.97 13.95 13.50
N LEU A 22 8.73 13.54 12.47
CA LEU A 22 8.55 12.23 11.84
C LEU A 22 8.79 11.09 12.82
N PHE A 23 9.86 11.14 13.61
CA PHE A 23 10.18 10.13 14.62
C PHE A 23 9.07 9.98 15.66
N VAL A 24 8.53 11.09 16.17
CA VAL A 24 7.41 11.06 17.13
C VAL A 24 6.16 10.50 16.47
N SER A 25 5.84 10.95 15.25
CA SER A 25 4.67 10.47 14.49
C SER A 25 4.74 8.97 14.23
N THR A 26 5.88 8.46 13.71
CA THR A 26 6.05 7.03 13.45
C THR A 26 6.01 6.23 14.74
N THR A 27 6.57 6.73 15.84
CA THR A 27 6.51 6.07 17.15
C THR A 27 5.07 5.94 17.65
N ILE A 28 4.27 7.00 17.56
CA ILE A 28 2.85 6.98 17.97
C ILE A 28 2.05 5.99 17.11
N VAL A 29 2.24 6.01 15.79
CA VAL A 29 1.57 5.07 14.88
C VAL A 29 1.96 3.62 15.19
N ASN A 30 3.24 3.33 15.42
CA ASN A 30 3.69 1.99 15.77
C ASN A 30 3.17 1.52 17.14
N LEU A 31 3.12 2.41 18.14
CA LEU A 31 2.52 2.10 19.43
C LEU A 31 1.03 1.79 19.29
N GLY A 32 0.31 2.57 18.47
CA GLY A 32 -1.08 2.30 18.12
C GLY A 32 -1.26 0.94 17.45
N ASN A 33 -0.42 0.61 16.48
CA ASN A 33 -0.42 -0.71 15.82
C ASN A 33 -0.17 -1.86 16.81
N TYR A 34 0.76 -1.67 17.75
CA TYR A 34 1.03 -2.68 18.79
C TYR A 34 -0.18 -2.86 19.71
N LEU A 35 -0.76 -1.77 20.22
CA LEU A 35 -1.94 -1.83 21.07
C LEU A 35 -3.14 -2.47 20.35
N PHE A 36 -3.36 -2.11 19.09
CA PHE A 36 -4.38 -2.72 18.24
C PHE A 36 -4.20 -4.23 18.12
N ASN A 37 -2.98 -4.69 17.80
CA ASN A 37 -2.66 -6.12 17.72
C ASN A 37 -2.83 -6.83 19.06
N LEU A 38 -2.45 -6.21 20.18
CA LEU A 38 -2.64 -6.76 21.52
C LEU A 38 -4.12 -6.91 21.87
N ILE A 39 -4.92 -5.88 21.58
CA ILE A 39 -6.36 -5.84 21.81
C ILE A 39 -7.04 -6.93 20.96
N LEU A 40 -6.77 -6.98 19.66
CA LEU A 40 -7.34 -7.99 18.77
C LEU A 40 -6.91 -9.40 19.14
N GLY A 41 -5.64 -9.62 19.47
CA GLY A 41 -5.15 -10.92 19.92
C GLY A 41 -5.88 -11.42 21.17
N ARG A 42 -6.22 -10.50 22.10
CA ARG A 42 -7.01 -10.83 23.30
C ARG A 42 -8.48 -11.09 22.99
N TYR A 43 -9.12 -10.25 22.17
CA TYR A 43 -10.56 -10.38 21.87
C TYR A 43 -10.88 -11.57 20.96
N LEU A 44 -10.05 -11.82 19.95
CA LEU A 44 -10.27 -12.89 18.96
C LEU A 44 -9.72 -14.24 19.42
N GLY A 45 -8.80 -14.24 20.39
CA GLY A 45 -8.06 -15.43 20.79
C GLY A 45 -7.00 -15.84 19.75
N PRO A 46 -6.15 -16.81 20.11
CA PRO A 46 -4.95 -17.12 19.33
C PRO A 46 -5.24 -17.67 17.93
N VAL A 47 -6.33 -18.43 17.75
CA VAL A 47 -6.66 -19.08 16.48
C VAL A 47 -7.12 -18.05 15.44
N ALA A 48 -8.12 -17.23 15.76
CA ALA A 48 -8.63 -16.23 14.81
C ALA A 48 -7.61 -15.09 14.58
N PHE A 49 -6.77 -14.76 15.58
CA PHE A 49 -5.68 -13.80 15.40
C PHE A 49 -4.59 -14.32 14.45
N ALA A 50 -4.26 -15.63 14.50
CA ALA A 50 -3.35 -16.25 13.55
C ALA A 50 -3.90 -16.21 12.12
N ASP A 51 -5.18 -16.52 11.92
CA ASP A 51 -5.85 -16.43 10.62
C ASP A 51 -5.80 -15.00 10.06
N LEU A 52 -6.10 -13.98 10.88
CA LEU A 52 -5.98 -12.58 10.46
C LEU A 52 -4.55 -12.19 10.11
N SER A 53 -3.57 -12.60 10.94
CA SER A 53 -2.16 -12.28 10.73
C SER A 53 -1.64 -12.88 9.42
N LEU A 54 -2.10 -14.08 9.07
CA LEU A 54 -1.81 -14.72 7.79
C LEU A 54 -2.36 -13.91 6.62
N ILE A 55 -3.63 -13.49 6.68
CA ILE A 55 -4.27 -12.71 5.61
C ILE A 55 -3.59 -11.35 5.44
N VAL A 56 -3.25 -10.67 6.54
CA VAL A 56 -2.46 -9.43 6.52
C VAL A 56 -1.11 -9.67 5.85
N THR A 57 -0.43 -10.77 6.19
CA THR A 57 0.86 -11.12 5.57
C THR A 57 0.73 -11.34 4.05
N LEU A 58 -0.31 -12.05 3.60
CA LEU A 58 -0.58 -12.23 2.18
C LEU A 58 -0.89 -10.90 1.48
N MET A 59 -1.65 -10.02 2.15
CA MET A 59 -1.93 -8.67 1.65
C MET A 59 -0.65 -7.84 1.50
N LEU A 60 0.31 -7.96 2.43
CA LEU A 60 1.62 -7.31 2.32
C LEU A 60 2.40 -7.82 1.11
N VAL A 61 2.37 -9.12 0.82
CA VAL A 61 3.02 -9.68 -0.37
C VAL A 61 2.42 -9.11 -1.65
N ILE A 62 1.08 -9.05 -1.75
CA ILE A 62 0.37 -8.42 -2.88
C ILE A 62 0.75 -6.94 -2.99
N THR A 63 0.85 -6.26 -1.85
CA THR A 63 1.22 -4.84 -1.79
C THR A 63 2.63 -4.59 -2.29
N LEU A 64 3.58 -5.45 -1.93
CA LEU A 64 4.96 -5.36 -2.42
C LEU A 64 5.03 -5.47 -3.95
N VAL A 65 4.31 -6.44 -4.53
CA VAL A 65 4.25 -6.64 -5.99
C VAL A 65 3.61 -5.41 -6.66
N THR A 66 2.51 -4.91 -6.10
CA THR A 66 1.78 -3.75 -6.62
C THR A 66 2.61 -2.47 -6.52
N ALA A 67 3.34 -2.25 -5.42
CA ALA A 67 4.23 -1.10 -5.25
C ALA A 67 5.39 -1.13 -6.25
N THR A 68 5.88 -2.32 -6.59
CA THR A 68 6.88 -2.50 -7.65
C THR A 68 6.30 -2.08 -9.01
N LEU A 69 5.10 -2.55 -9.35
CA LEU A 69 4.38 -2.13 -10.55
C LEU A 69 4.18 -0.60 -10.58
N GLN A 70 3.68 -0.02 -9.49
CA GLN A 70 3.49 1.42 -9.33
C GLN A 70 4.79 2.19 -9.62
N THR A 71 5.92 1.74 -9.07
CA THR A 71 7.23 2.37 -9.25
C THR A 71 7.70 2.31 -10.71
N VAL A 72 7.52 1.16 -11.37
CA VAL A 72 7.85 1.00 -12.79
C VAL A 72 7.00 1.91 -13.65
N VAL A 73 5.69 1.94 -13.42
CA VAL A 73 4.75 2.82 -14.15
C VAL A 73 5.11 4.28 -13.92
N ALA A 74 5.41 4.69 -12.68
CA ALA A 74 5.83 6.06 -12.37
C ALA A 74 7.10 6.47 -13.13
N LYS A 75 8.09 5.57 -13.20
CA LYS A 75 9.32 5.80 -13.96
C LYS A 75 9.03 6.09 -15.43
N PHE A 76 8.20 5.26 -16.08
CA PHE A 76 7.87 5.46 -17.51
C PHE A 76 6.94 6.64 -17.72
N ALA A 77 5.96 6.87 -16.84
CA ALA A 77 5.08 8.02 -16.91
C ALA A 77 5.84 9.35 -16.80
N ALA A 78 6.88 9.41 -15.95
CA ALA A 78 7.75 10.58 -15.85
C ALA A 78 8.52 10.88 -17.15
N VAL A 79 8.92 9.86 -17.92
CA VAL A 79 9.58 10.03 -19.22
C VAL A 79 8.62 10.61 -20.27
N PHE A 80 7.33 10.29 -20.19
CA PHE A 80 6.29 10.74 -21.13
C PHE A 80 5.51 11.97 -20.65
N ALA A 81 5.89 12.58 -19.51
CA ALA A 81 5.15 13.67 -18.87
C ALA A 81 5.28 15.05 -19.57
N THR A 82 5.82 15.11 -20.80
CA THR A 82 5.91 16.35 -21.61
C THR A 82 4.66 16.53 -22.48
N ASP A 83 4.30 17.77 -22.79
CA ASP A 83 3.05 18.10 -23.50
C ASP A 83 2.93 17.41 -24.88
N ASP A 84 4.04 17.22 -25.60
CA ASP A 84 4.06 16.56 -26.92
C ASP A 84 3.84 15.04 -26.87
N ARG A 85 3.89 14.40 -25.68
CA ARG A 85 3.90 12.92 -25.54
C ARG A 85 2.69 12.37 -24.79
N GLN A 86 1.62 13.15 -24.67
CA GLN A 86 0.37 12.73 -24.02
C GLN A 86 -0.25 11.46 -24.63
N GLY A 87 -0.09 11.23 -25.94
CA GLY A 87 -0.54 10.01 -26.62
C GLY A 87 0.20 8.75 -26.12
N GLU A 88 1.51 8.85 -25.94
CA GLU A 88 2.35 7.76 -25.43
C GLU A 88 2.01 7.44 -23.96
N LEU A 89 1.74 8.48 -23.17
CA LEU A 89 1.32 8.32 -21.78
C LEU A 89 -0.04 7.59 -21.67
N ARG A 90 -1.02 7.94 -22.52
CA ARG A 90 -2.29 7.23 -22.59
C ARG A 90 -2.10 5.78 -23.04
N GLY A 91 -1.22 5.53 -24.00
CA GLY A 91 -0.85 4.18 -24.43
C GLY A 91 -0.25 3.35 -23.30
N LEU A 92 0.68 3.92 -22.53
CA LEU A 92 1.26 3.30 -21.34
C LEU A 92 0.18 2.92 -20.32
N TRP A 93 -0.72 3.86 -19.99
CA TRP A 93 -1.81 3.61 -19.05
C TRP A 93 -2.74 2.49 -19.54
N GLN A 94 -3.22 2.54 -20.78
CA GLN A 94 -4.13 1.52 -21.34
C GLN A 94 -3.48 0.14 -21.38
N TRP A 95 -2.23 0.06 -21.86
CA TRP A 95 -1.51 -1.20 -21.96
C TRP A 95 -1.24 -1.80 -20.56
N THR A 96 -0.70 -1.00 -19.64
CA THR A 96 -0.37 -1.49 -18.30
C THR A 96 -1.64 -1.82 -17.51
N SER A 97 -2.68 -1.00 -17.60
CA SER A 97 -3.96 -1.25 -16.92
C SER A 97 -4.59 -2.55 -17.42
N ARG A 98 -4.58 -2.82 -18.74
CA ARG A 98 -5.08 -4.08 -19.30
C ARG A 98 -4.34 -5.29 -18.74
N TRP A 99 -3.00 -5.22 -18.64
CA TRP A 99 -2.21 -6.31 -18.05
C TRP A 99 -2.39 -6.42 -16.54
N ALA A 100 -2.51 -5.30 -15.83
CA ALA A 100 -2.78 -5.28 -14.39
C ALA A 100 -4.12 -5.94 -14.07
N TRP A 101 -5.18 -5.64 -14.83
CA TRP A 101 -6.46 -6.31 -14.73
C TRP A 101 -6.40 -7.78 -15.11
N ALA A 102 -5.72 -8.13 -16.21
CA ALA A 102 -5.62 -9.52 -16.65
C ALA A 102 -4.86 -10.41 -15.63
N ILE A 103 -3.70 -9.96 -15.17
CA ILE A 103 -2.89 -10.66 -14.16
C ILE A 103 -3.63 -10.66 -12.81
N GLY A 104 -4.20 -9.52 -12.41
CA GLY A 104 -4.96 -9.40 -11.19
C GLY A 104 -6.16 -10.35 -11.15
N LEU A 105 -6.93 -10.44 -12.24
CA LEU A 105 -8.05 -11.39 -12.38
C LEU A 105 -7.58 -12.85 -12.38
N ALA A 106 -6.44 -13.16 -13.02
CA ALA A 106 -5.87 -14.51 -12.99
C ALA A 106 -5.46 -14.92 -11.56
N LEU A 107 -4.80 -14.02 -10.83
CA LEU A 107 -4.43 -14.24 -9.42
C LEU A 107 -5.67 -14.33 -8.52
N ALA A 108 -6.67 -13.48 -8.75
CA ALA A 108 -7.96 -13.53 -8.03
C ALA A 108 -8.66 -14.87 -8.23
N ALA A 109 -8.76 -15.35 -9.48
CA ALA A 109 -9.33 -16.65 -9.80
C ALA A 109 -8.55 -17.77 -9.09
N GLY A 110 -7.21 -17.74 -9.13
CA GLY A 110 -6.37 -18.69 -8.40
C GLY A 110 -6.62 -18.69 -6.90
N MET A 111 -6.72 -17.50 -6.28
CA MET A 111 -6.99 -17.36 -4.85
C MET A 111 -8.40 -17.82 -4.48
N ILE A 112 -9.42 -17.46 -5.27
CA ILE A 112 -10.84 -17.76 -4.99
C ILE A 112 -11.13 -19.25 -5.19
N PHE A 113 -10.77 -19.82 -6.34
CA PHE A 113 -10.99 -21.24 -6.61
C PHE A 113 -10.05 -22.12 -5.78
N GLY A 114 -8.86 -21.63 -5.45
CA GLY A 114 -7.91 -22.28 -4.55
C GLY A 114 -8.22 -22.11 -3.06
N ALA A 115 -9.20 -21.28 -2.67
CA ALA A 115 -9.46 -20.94 -1.28
C ALA A 115 -9.66 -22.16 -0.35
N PRO A 116 -10.40 -23.22 -0.74
CA PRO A 116 -10.53 -24.42 0.11
C PRO A 116 -9.20 -25.19 0.27
N ALA A 117 -8.34 -25.17 -0.75
CA ALA A 117 -7.03 -25.81 -0.68
C ALA A 117 -6.08 -25.00 0.21
N LEU A 118 -6.09 -23.67 0.09
CA LEU A 118 -5.35 -22.75 0.96
C LEU A 118 -5.79 -22.88 2.41
N GLN A 119 -7.10 -22.98 2.66
CA GLN A 119 -7.64 -23.20 4.00
C GLN A 119 -7.06 -24.47 4.65
N ARG A 120 -7.01 -25.58 3.90
CA ARG A 120 -6.45 -26.85 4.39
C ARG A 120 -4.94 -26.76 4.60
N PHE A 121 -4.22 -26.12 3.68
CA PHE A 121 -2.78 -25.97 3.76
C PHE A 121 -2.34 -25.11 4.95
N PHE A 122 -3.01 -23.98 5.17
CA PHE A 122 -2.72 -23.05 6.25
C PHE A 122 -3.45 -23.38 7.57
N HIS A 123 -4.30 -24.41 7.59
CA HIS A 123 -5.10 -24.82 8.74
C HIS A 123 -5.98 -23.71 9.33
N THR A 124 -6.52 -22.83 8.48
CA THR A 124 -7.38 -21.72 8.91
C THR A 124 -8.82 -22.17 9.17
N VAL A 125 -9.54 -21.46 10.03
CA VAL A 125 -10.93 -21.79 10.40
C VAL A 125 -11.89 -21.67 9.22
N SER A 126 -11.68 -20.70 8.32
CA SER A 126 -12.57 -20.41 7.20
C SER A 126 -11.81 -20.08 5.92
N PHE A 127 -12.36 -20.46 4.77
CA PHE A 127 -11.81 -20.09 3.46
C PHE A 127 -12.24 -18.69 2.98
N TRP A 128 -13.26 -18.09 3.60
CA TRP A 128 -13.81 -16.79 3.19
C TRP A 128 -12.79 -15.65 3.15
N PRO A 129 -11.84 -15.52 4.10
CA PRO A 129 -10.83 -14.47 4.04
C PRO A 129 -9.95 -14.52 2.78
N PHE A 130 -9.64 -15.72 2.26
CA PHE A 130 -8.91 -15.86 1.00
C PHE A 130 -9.75 -15.42 -0.20
N VAL A 131 -11.04 -15.72 -0.20
CA VAL A 131 -11.97 -15.27 -1.26
C VAL A 131 -12.06 -13.74 -1.27
N LEU A 132 -12.26 -13.13 -0.09
CA LEU A 132 -12.31 -11.67 0.06
C LEU A 132 -11.02 -11.00 -0.39
N LEU A 133 -9.87 -11.55 0.02
CA LEU A 133 -8.57 -11.08 -0.45
C LEU A 133 -8.47 -11.20 -1.97
N GLY A 134 -8.88 -12.33 -2.54
CA GLY A 134 -8.89 -12.60 -3.97
C GLY A 134 -9.69 -11.55 -4.77
N VAL A 135 -10.86 -11.15 -4.28
CA VAL A 135 -11.68 -10.09 -4.93
C VAL A 135 -10.95 -8.74 -4.95
N GLY A 136 -10.14 -8.44 -3.92
CA GLY A 136 -9.37 -7.20 -3.83
C GLY A 136 -8.19 -7.12 -4.81
N ILE A 137 -7.58 -8.26 -5.18
CA ILE A 137 -6.32 -8.29 -5.97
C ILE A 137 -6.41 -7.50 -7.29
N PRO A 138 -7.42 -7.69 -8.16
CA PRO A 138 -7.49 -6.99 -9.44
C PRO A 138 -7.58 -5.47 -9.27
N ILE A 139 -8.38 -5.04 -8.30
CA ILE A 139 -8.58 -3.62 -7.97
C ILE A 139 -7.26 -3.03 -7.48
N TYR A 140 -6.55 -3.74 -6.59
CA TYR A 140 -5.29 -3.28 -6.03
C TYR A 140 -4.21 -3.10 -7.11
N PHE A 141 -4.10 -4.06 -8.04
CA PHE A 141 -3.18 -3.95 -9.18
C PHE A 141 -3.54 -2.77 -10.11
N ALA A 142 -4.82 -2.60 -10.44
CA ALA A 142 -5.26 -1.48 -11.27
C ALA A 142 -4.98 -0.12 -10.61
N GLN A 143 -5.26 0.00 -9.30
CA GLN A 143 -4.92 1.19 -8.53
C GLN A 143 -3.42 1.46 -8.50
N GLY A 144 -2.57 0.42 -8.43
CA GLY A 144 -1.11 0.57 -8.54
C GLY A 144 -0.68 1.25 -9.84
N VAL A 145 -1.33 0.93 -10.97
CA VAL A 145 -1.08 1.60 -12.26
C VAL A 145 -1.49 3.07 -12.20
N ASP A 146 -2.71 3.37 -11.74
CA ASP A 146 -3.22 4.74 -11.68
C ASP A 146 -2.37 5.62 -10.76
N ARG A 147 -1.99 5.11 -9.59
CA ARG A 147 -1.07 5.77 -8.66
C ARG A 147 0.31 5.98 -9.29
N GLY A 148 0.79 5.02 -10.07
CA GLY A 148 2.04 5.13 -10.82
C GLY A 148 2.00 6.27 -11.83
N ILE A 149 0.91 6.37 -12.62
CA ILE A 149 0.73 7.48 -13.58
C ILE A 149 0.71 8.82 -12.85
N LEU A 150 -0.08 8.95 -11.77
CA LEU A 150 -0.15 10.19 -10.98
C LEU A 150 1.21 10.58 -10.39
N GLN A 151 1.96 9.61 -9.87
CA GLN A 151 3.29 9.81 -9.32
C GLN A 151 4.30 10.25 -10.39
N GLY A 152 4.28 9.62 -11.57
CA GLY A 152 5.16 9.99 -12.69
C GLY A 152 4.86 11.37 -13.28
N GLN A 153 3.59 11.79 -13.29
CA GLN A 153 3.17 13.13 -13.69
C GLN A 153 3.37 14.20 -12.59
N LEU A 154 3.94 13.85 -11.43
CA LEU A 154 4.08 14.74 -10.26
C LEU A 154 2.74 15.31 -9.74
N ARG A 155 1.62 14.62 -9.98
CA ARG A 155 0.27 15.02 -9.53
C ARG A 155 0.00 14.53 -8.11
N PHE A 156 0.85 14.97 -7.17
CA PHE A 156 0.83 14.51 -5.78
C PHE A 156 -0.49 14.78 -5.04
N SER A 157 -1.22 15.84 -5.40
CA SER A 157 -2.54 16.09 -4.81
C SER A 157 -3.55 14.98 -5.15
N GLY A 158 -3.58 14.51 -6.41
CA GLY A 158 -4.44 13.40 -6.82
C GLY A 158 -4.00 12.08 -6.18
N LEU A 159 -2.69 11.88 -6.04
CA LEU A 159 -2.13 10.72 -5.35
C LEU A 159 -2.52 10.70 -3.87
N ALA A 160 -2.44 11.85 -3.18
CA ALA A 160 -2.83 11.98 -1.78
C ALA A 160 -4.33 11.70 -1.57
N VAL A 161 -5.20 12.19 -2.46
CA VAL A 161 -6.65 11.89 -2.42
C VAL A 161 -6.90 10.40 -2.61
N SER A 162 -6.18 9.73 -3.52
CA SER A 162 -6.30 8.28 -3.72
C SER A 162 -5.93 7.47 -2.47
N TYR A 163 -4.86 7.84 -1.76
CA TYR A 163 -4.50 7.19 -0.51
C TYR A 163 -5.51 7.48 0.60
N GLN A 164 -6.00 8.72 0.67
CA GLN A 164 -6.95 9.10 1.71
C GLN A 164 -8.30 8.43 1.51
N ALA A 165 -8.80 8.32 0.28
CA ALA A 165 -10.05 7.64 -0.05
C ALA A 165 -10.02 6.16 0.36
N GLU A 166 -8.90 5.47 0.18
CA GLU A 166 -8.72 4.08 0.61
C GLU A 166 -8.77 3.93 2.14
N MET A 167 -8.27 4.92 2.90
CA MET A 167 -8.30 4.84 4.37
C MET A 167 -9.70 4.99 4.98
N TRP A 168 -10.66 5.58 4.25
CA TRP A 168 -12.02 5.86 4.76
C TRP A 168 -13.08 4.88 4.24
N VAL A 169 -12.74 3.98 3.32
CA VAL A 169 -13.63 2.96 2.73
C VAL A 169 -13.30 1.60 3.36
#